data_AF-A0A256IR69-F1
#
_entry.id   AF-A0A256IR69-F1
#
_cell.length_a   1.000
_cell.length_b   1.000
_cell.length_c   1.000
_cell.angle_alpha   90.00
_cell.angle_beta   90.00
_cell.angle_gamma   90.00
#
_symmetry.space_group_name_H-M   'P 1'
#
loop_
_entity.id
_entity.type
_entity.pdbx_description
1 polymer ?
#
loop_
_entity_poly.entity_id
_entity_poly.type
_entity_poly.pdbx_seq_one_letter_code
_entity_poly.pdbx_strand_id
1 'polypeptide(L)'
;MSAPSLPTGYDVSKHVPAGRRDCLITVGFDRRQQRIPRFLVQLYYRVSTDPIKWTWIARMDHNETSALGHDVYHEGLHVDIDRQSKRPVHLKLAHSSLSSNRGDVIRRCVNYFKREAQYFIDVYEERRSPGRPPSWSDGGEPTPTFMPSQRVEGGMSREAPADADIISDEELTELLAEAEGRTPEEVERGAAEIEIAPPEEATVVDE
;
A
#
# COMPACT_ATOMS: atom_id res chain seq x y z
N MET A 1 -17.54 5.22 -10.95
CA MET A 1 -16.80 6.19 -10.11
C MET A 1 -15.45 6.43 -10.74
N SER A 2 -15.00 7.67 -10.81
CA SER A 2 -13.69 8.03 -11.39
C SER A 2 -12.53 7.53 -10.52
N ALA A 3 -12.71 7.53 -9.20
CA ALA A 3 -11.76 7.04 -8.19
C ALA A 3 -12.41 6.00 -7.25
N PRO A 4 -11.63 5.15 -6.56
CA PRO A 4 -12.12 4.30 -5.46
C PRO A 4 -12.66 5.12 -4.29
N SER A 5 -13.50 4.50 -3.45
CA SER A 5 -13.98 5.11 -2.21
C SER A 5 -12.83 5.36 -1.23
N LEU A 6 -12.91 6.47 -0.49
CA LEU A 6 -12.02 6.74 0.62
C LEU A 6 -12.31 5.80 1.81
N PRO A 7 -11.30 5.49 2.64
CA PRO A 7 -11.48 4.88 3.95
C PRO A 7 -12.54 5.63 4.77
N THR A 8 -13.49 4.91 5.35
CA THR A 8 -14.54 5.50 6.18
C THR A 8 -14.22 5.33 7.66
N GLY A 9 -14.75 6.24 8.48
CA GLY A 9 -14.60 6.18 9.93
C GLY A 9 -13.23 6.63 10.45
N TYR A 10 -12.46 7.36 9.65
CA TYR A 10 -11.22 8.04 10.04
C TYR A 10 -11.42 9.55 10.10
N ASP A 11 -10.68 10.24 10.96
CA ASP A 11 -10.71 11.72 11.04
C ASP A 11 -10.24 12.38 9.73
N VAL A 12 -9.21 11.79 9.09
CA VAL A 12 -8.68 12.23 7.81
C VAL A 12 -8.67 11.05 6.85
N SER A 13 -9.23 11.24 5.65
CA SER A 13 -9.14 10.29 4.54
C SER A 13 -8.84 11.01 3.23
N LYS A 14 -7.84 10.53 2.50
CA LYS A 14 -7.33 11.19 1.28
C LYS A 14 -6.93 10.19 0.20
N HIS A 15 -7.02 10.63 -1.06
CA HIS A 15 -6.42 9.93 -2.20
C HIS A 15 -5.00 10.43 -2.41
N VAL A 16 -4.09 9.53 -2.74
CA VAL A 16 -2.67 9.83 -2.98
C VAL A 16 -2.25 9.17 -4.30
N PRO A 17 -1.51 9.87 -5.18
CA PRO A 17 -1.03 9.29 -6.43
C PRO A 17 -0.12 8.08 -6.20
N ALA A 18 -0.40 6.96 -6.85
CA ALA A 18 0.46 5.77 -6.79
C ALA A 18 1.71 5.87 -7.72
N GLY A 19 1.90 6.99 -8.43
CA GLY A 19 2.92 7.14 -9.46
C GLY A 19 2.60 6.46 -10.80
N ARG A 20 1.43 5.81 -10.90
CA ARG A 20 0.94 5.11 -12.09
C ARG A 20 -0.57 5.32 -12.27
N ARG A 21 -1.04 5.35 -13.53
CA ARG A 21 -2.41 5.74 -13.89
C ARG A 21 -3.47 4.66 -13.65
N ASP A 22 -3.04 3.41 -13.52
CA ASP A 22 -3.87 2.24 -13.24
C ASP A 22 -3.93 1.92 -11.74
N CYS A 23 -3.23 2.69 -10.91
CA CYS A 23 -3.28 2.56 -9.45
C CYS A 23 -3.62 3.87 -8.76
N LEU A 24 -4.20 3.76 -7.57
CA LEU A 24 -4.40 4.89 -6.65
C LEU A 24 -4.18 4.40 -5.23
N ILE A 25 -3.62 5.23 -4.36
CA ILE A 25 -3.50 4.93 -2.94
C ILE A 25 -4.59 5.69 -2.20
N THR A 26 -5.19 5.07 -1.19
CA THR A 26 -5.98 5.78 -0.19
C THR A 26 -5.28 5.69 1.16
N VAL A 27 -5.38 6.78 1.92
CA VAL A 27 -4.86 6.86 3.28
C VAL A 27 -6.00 7.33 4.17
N GLY A 28 -6.23 6.64 5.29
CA GLY A 28 -7.13 7.03 6.36
C GLY A 28 -6.40 7.00 7.69
N PHE A 29 -6.56 8.02 8.54
CA PHE A 29 -5.98 8.00 9.89
C PHE A 29 -6.74 8.90 10.88
N ASP A 30 -6.65 8.54 12.16
CA ASP A 30 -7.23 9.32 13.27
C ASP A 30 -6.21 10.30 13.85
N ARG A 31 -6.68 11.38 14.45
CA ARG A 31 -5.85 12.42 15.10
C ARG A 31 -6.24 12.53 16.57
N ARG A 32 -5.31 12.19 17.48
CA ARG A 32 -5.53 12.32 18.92
C ARG A 32 -4.31 12.85 19.64
N GLN A 33 -4.38 14.09 20.15
CA GLN A 33 -3.34 14.70 21.00
C GLN A 33 -1.93 14.57 20.40
N GLN A 34 -1.75 15.00 19.15
CA GLN A 34 -0.46 14.91 18.43
C GLN A 34 0.07 13.47 18.27
N ARG A 35 -0.84 12.52 18.08
CA ARG A 35 -0.56 11.11 17.80
C ARG A 35 -1.62 10.56 16.87
N ILE A 36 -1.23 9.62 16.02
CA ILE A 36 -2.14 8.86 15.17
C ILE A 36 -2.43 7.49 15.81
N PRO A 37 -3.57 7.22 16.45
CA PRO A 37 -3.78 5.92 17.10
C PRO A 37 -4.20 4.81 16.11
N ARG A 38 -4.67 5.19 14.91
CA ARG A 38 -5.15 4.25 13.89
C ARG A 38 -4.85 4.79 12.51
N PHE A 39 -4.43 3.93 11.60
CA PHE A 39 -4.31 4.26 10.19
C PHE A 39 -4.62 3.07 9.29
N LEU A 40 -4.95 3.37 8.05
CA LEU A 40 -5.16 2.43 6.95
C LEU A 40 -4.58 3.02 5.67
N VAL A 41 -3.68 2.28 5.03
CA VAL A 41 -3.12 2.59 3.72
C VAL A 41 -3.54 1.48 2.77
N GLN A 42 -4.18 1.81 1.66
CA GLN A 42 -4.63 0.82 0.67
C GLN A 42 -4.13 1.18 -0.72
N LEU A 43 -3.62 0.18 -1.45
CA LEU A 43 -3.34 0.27 -2.87
C LEU A 43 -4.55 -0.25 -3.65
N TYR A 44 -5.10 0.58 -4.53
CA TYR A 44 -6.15 0.23 -5.47
C TYR A 44 -5.61 0.04 -6.88
N TYR A 45 -6.20 -0.90 -7.61
CA TYR A 45 -5.91 -1.19 -9.02
C TYR A 45 -7.19 -1.08 -9.87
N ARG A 46 -7.07 -0.48 -11.07
CA ARG A 46 -8.17 -0.31 -12.02
C ARG A 46 -8.32 -1.54 -12.91
N VAL A 47 -9.23 -2.43 -12.53
CA VAL A 47 -9.49 -3.72 -13.19
C VAL A 47 -10.41 -3.62 -14.42
N SER A 48 -11.05 -2.47 -14.65
CA SER A 48 -11.88 -2.22 -15.84
C SER A 48 -11.89 -0.72 -16.15
N THR A 49 -11.99 -0.38 -17.44
CA THR A 49 -12.10 1.01 -17.92
C THR A 49 -13.49 1.37 -18.45
N ASP A 50 -14.34 0.39 -18.75
CA ASP A 50 -15.71 0.61 -19.21
C ASP A 50 -16.70 -0.47 -18.68
N PRO A 51 -17.44 -0.18 -17.59
CA PRO A 51 -17.29 1.00 -16.74
C PRO A 51 -15.95 0.96 -15.99
N ILE A 52 -15.47 2.14 -15.55
CA ILE A 52 -14.30 2.22 -14.66
C ILE A 52 -14.61 1.46 -13.36
N LYS A 53 -13.78 0.46 -13.04
CA LYS A 53 -13.84 -0.30 -11.79
C LYS A 53 -12.47 -0.32 -11.12
N TRP A 54 -12.49 -0.04 -9.83
CA TRP A 54 -11.34 -0.10 -8.94
C TRP A 54 -11.56 -1.19 -7.90
N THR A 55 -10.51 -1.90 -7.53
CA THR A 55 -10.50 -2.80 -6.36
C THR A 55 -9.27 -2.54 -5.52
N TRP A 56 -9.36 -2.72 -4.21
CA TRP A 56 -8.16 -2.73 -3.38
C TRP A 56 -7.42 -4.04 -3.66
N ILE A 57 -6.10 -3.98 -3.71
CA ILE A 57 -5.25 -5.15 -3.99
C ILE A 57 -4.22 -5.38 -2.89
N ALA A 58 -3.87 -4.35 -2.12
CA ALA A 58 -3.00 -4.46 -0.97
C ALA A 58 -3.41 -3.48 0.12
N ARG A 59 -3.24 -3.86 1.39
CA ARG A 59 -3.58 -3.06 2.56
C ARG A 59 -2.50 -3.20 3.64
N MET A 60 -2.17 -2.08 4.28
CA MET A 60 -1.40 -2.00 5.52
C MET A 60 -2.22 -1.19 6.52
N ASP A 61 -2.35 -1.67 7.75
CA ASP A 61 -3.07 -0.92 8.78
C ASP A 61 -2.49 -1.09 10.18
N HIS A 62 -2.98 -0.23 11.05
CA HIS A 62 -2.68 -0.21 12.46
C HIS A 62 -3.91 0.29 13.22
N ASN A 63 -4.24 -0.34 14.34
CA ASN A 63 -5.30 0.07 15.23
C ASN A 63 -5.02 -0.36 16.68
N GLU A 64 -4.38 0.51 17.46
CA GLU A 64 -4.13 0.23 18.89
C GLU A 64 -5.37 0.44 19.78
N THR A 65 -6.47 0.96 19.23
CA THR A 65 -7.67 1.34 19.99
C THR A 65 -8.70 0.21 20.10
N SER A 66 -8.49 -0.89 19.38
CA SER A 66 -9.37 -2.05 19.36
C SER A 66 -8.62 -3.28 19.86
N ALA A 67 -9.26 -4.11 20.70
CA ALA A 67 -8.68 -5.37 21.15
C ALA A 67 -8.49 -6.40 20.01
N LEU A 68 -9.19 -6.22 18.89
CA LEU A 68 -9.05 -7.00 17.66
C LEU A 68 -8.34 -6.20 16.56
N GLY A 69 -7.73 -5.06 16.91
CA GLY A 69 -6.99 -4.22 15.97
C GLY A 69 -5.54 -4.67 15.85
N HIS A 70 -4.94 -4.42 14.69
CA HIS A 70 -3.55 -4.74 14.42
C HIS A 70 -2.59 -3.76 15.09
N ASP A 71 -1.62 -4.26 15.85
CA ASP A 71 -0.53 -3.43 16.36
C ASP A 71 0.79 -3.74 15.67
N VAL A 72 1.16 -2.91 14.69
CA VAL A 72 2.41 -3.05 13.92
C VAL A 72 3.68 -3.04 14.78
N TYR A 73 3.64 -2.49 16.01
CA TYR A 73 4.79 -2.48 16.92
C TYR A 73 4.96 -3.81 17.68
N HIS A 74 3.90 -4.60 17.80
CA HIS A 74 3.92 -5.92 18.41
C HIS A 74 3.93 -7.05 17.37
N GLU A 75 3.17 -6.90 16.29
CA GLU A 75 2.97 -7.90 15.25
C GLU A 75 4.03 -7.79 14.14
N GLY A 76 4.60 -6.61 13.95
CA GLY A 76 5.41 -6.24 12.79
C GLY A 76 4.54 -5.72 11.64
N LEU A 77 5.18 -5.07 10.67
CA LEU A 77 4.50 -4.56 9.49
C LEU A 77 4.07 -5.72 8.58
N HIS A 78 2.81 -5.70 8.17
CA HIS A 78 2.23 -6.70 7.31
C HIS A 78 1.42 -6.09 6.17
N VAL A 79 1.18 -6.90 5.14
CA VAL A 79 0.34 -6.54 3.99
C VAL A 79 -0.70 -7.61 3.76
N ASP A 80 -1.97 -7.22 3.83
CA ASP A 80 -3.07 -8.03 3.30
C ASP A 80 -3.14 -7.84 1.79
N ILE A 81 -3.11 -8.92 1.03
CA ILE A 81 -3.17 -8.88 -0.43
C ILE A 81 -4.41 -9.62 -0.90
N ASP A 82 -5.25 -8.94 -1.68
CA ASP A 82 -6.39 -9.57 -2.36
C ASP A 82 -5.93 -10.33 -3.61
N ARG A 83 -6.68 -11.36 -4.01
CA ARG A 83 -6.38 -12.14 -5.22
C ARG A 83 -7.65 -12.35 -6.02
N GLN A 84 -7.54 -12.25 -7.34
CA GLN A 84 -8.69 -12.23 -8.25
C GLN A 84 -9.63 -13.43 -8.07
N SER A 85 -9.08 -14.64 -7.88
CA SER A 85 -9.86 -15.87 -7.73
C SER A 85 -9.52 -16.68 -6.47
N LYS A 86 -8.45 -16.32 -5.77
CA LYS A 86 -7.96 -17.01 -4.57
C LYS A 86 -8.31 -16.22 -3.31
N ARG A 87 -8.23 -16.88 -2.15
CA ARG A 87 -8.40 -16.21 -0.85
C ARG A 87 -7.33 -15.11 -0.67
N PRO A 88 -7.59 -14.04 0.09
CA PRO A 88 -6.54 -13.11 0.48
C PRO A 88 -5.37 -13.81 1.19
N VAL A 89 -4.20 -13.20 1.16
CA VAL A 89 -3.01 -13.66 1.88
C VAL A 89 -2.44 -12.53 2.72
N HIS A 90 -1.85 -12.89 3.86
CA HIS A 90 -1.18 -11.96 4.74
C HIS A 90 0.33 -12.14 4.59
N LEU A 91 1.03 -11.07 4.25
CA LEU A 91 2.49 -11.04 4.14
C LEU A 91 3.08 -10.33 5.36
N LYS A 92 3.89 -11.04 6.15
CA LYS A 92 4.74 -10.41 7.15
C LYS A 92 6.01 -9.90 6.47
N LEU A 93 6.19 -8.58 6.47
CA LEU A 93 7.33 -7.92 5.84
C LEU A 93 8.55 -7.94 6.76
N ALA A 94 9.74 -8.14 6.20
CA ALA A 94 10.97 -7.84 6.91
C ALA A 94 11.22 -6.34 6.86
N HIS A 95 11.47 -5.72 8.01
CA HIS A 95 11.68 -4.28 8.13
C HIS A 95 12.68 -3.95 9.25
N SER A 96 13.32 -2.79 9.17
CA SER A 96 14.06 -2.22 10.29
C SER A 96 13.11 -1.76 11.40
N SER A 97 13.61 -1.37 12.56
CA SER A 97 12.76 -0.87 13.65
C SER A 97 11.83 0.25 13.17
N LEU A 98 10.54 0.13 13.47
CA LEU A 98 9.57 1.17 13.13
C LEU A 98 9.80 2.41 14.01
N SER A 99 9.70 3.59 13.41
CA SER A 99 9.67 4.85 14.14
C SER A 99 8.47 4.86 15.10
N SER A 100 8.64 5.41 16.31
CA SER A 100 7.52 5.58 17.24
C SER A 100 6.50 6.64 16.76
N ASN A 101 6.87 7.44 15.77
CA ASN A 101 5.98 8.39 15.11
C ASN A 101 5.28 7.70 13.95
N ARG A 102 3.95 7.73 13.95
CA ARG A 102 3.16 6.99 12.96
C ARG A 102 2.98 7.74 11.65
N GLY A 103 3.22 9.05 11.63
CA GLY A 103 3.39 9.81 10.39
C GLY A 103 4.53 9.23 9.53
N ASP A 104 5.69 8.98 10.15
CA ASP A 104 6.85 8.37 9.49
C ASP A 104 6.48 6.99 8.88
N VAL A 105 5.76 6.17 9.66
CA VAL A 105 5.31 4.83 9.25
C VAL A 105 4.32 4.91 8.08
N ILE A 106 3.30 5.77 8.15
CA ILE A 106 2.32 5.94 7.07
C ILE A 106 3.00 6.43 5.80
N ARG A 107 3.87 7.44 5.90
CA ARG A 107 4.64 7.98 4.77
C ARG A 107 5.50 6.89 4.13
N ARG A 108 6.12 6.03 4.94
CA ARG A 108 6.88 4.88 4.45
C ARG A 108 6.00 3.82 3.77
N CYS A 109 4.84 3.49 4.33
CA CYS A 109 3.88 2.55 3.73
C CYS A 109 3.40 3.02 2.36
N VAL A 110 3.09 4.32 2.22
CA VAL A 110 2.73 4.93 0.93
C VAL A 110 3.89 4.81 -0.07
N ASN A 111 5.13 5.15 0.33
CA ASN A 111 6.31 4.99 -0.51
C ASN A 111 6.53 3.53 -0.93
N TYR A 112 6.28 2.59 -0.02
CA TYR A 112 6.39 1.17 -0.29
C TYR A 112 5.40 0.74 -1.37
N PHE A 113 4.11 1.10 -1.26
CA PHE A 113 3.14 0.77 -2.30
C PHE A 113 3.42 1.43 -3.64
N LYS A 114 3.94 2.67 -3.67
CA LYS A 114 4.38 3.30 -4.93
C LYS A 114 5.49 2.49 -5.60
N ARG A 115 6.49 2.08 -4.82
CA ARG A 115 7.65 1.33 -5.32
C ARG A 115 7.29 -0.07 -5.77
N GLU A 116 6.47 -0.77 -5.00
CA GLU A 116 6.18 -2.20 -5.18
C GLU A 116 4.83 -2.47 -5.87
N ALA A 117 4.14 -1.44 -6.39
CA ALA A 117 2.81 -1.60 -6.98
C ALA A 117 2.73 -2.72 -8.04
N GLN A 118 3.78 -2.89 -8.86
CA GLN A 118 3.79 -3.95 -9.87
C GLN A 118 3.72 -5.35 -9.24
N TYR A 119 4.43 -5.57 -8.15
CA TYR A 119 4.40 -6.84 -7.43
C TYR A 119 2.96 -7.17 -6.99
N PHE A 120 2.27 -6.20 -6.39
CA PHE A 120 0.92 -6.41 -5.89
C PHE A 120 -0.09 -6.63 -7.02
N ILE A 121 0.06 -5.95 -8.16
CA ILE A 121 -0.75 -6.24 -9.35
C ILE A 121 -0.50 -7.68 -9.83
N ASP A 122 0.76 -8.11 -9.92
CA ASP A 122 1.09 -9.45 -10.41
C ASP A 122 0.60 -10.55 -9.46
N VAL A 123 0.58 -10.32 -8.15
CA VAL A 123 -0.02 -11.24 -7.18
C VAL A 123 -1.55 -11.23 -7.29
N TYR A 124 -2.18 -10.06 -7.40
CA TYR A 124 -3.63 -9.93 -7.54
C TYR A 124 -4.15 -10.63 -8.81
N GLU A 125 -3.49 -10.40 -9.94
CA GLU A 125 -3.78 -11.05 -11.23
C GLU A 125 -3.23 -12.47 -11.32
N GLU A 126 -2.65 -12.97 -10.23
CA GLU A 126 -2.14 -14.33 -10.10
C GLU A 126 -1.06 -14.73 -11.12
N ARG A 127 -0.37 -13.73 -11.68
CA ARG A 127 0.83 -13.86 -12.50
C ARG A 127 2.06 -14.21 -11.66
N ARG A 128 1.97 -14.02 -10.34
CA ARG A 128 3.03 -14.26 -9.36
C ARG A 128 2.50 -14.89 -8.08
N SER A 129 3.28 -15.78 -7.46
CA SER A 129 2.99 -16.28 -6.10
C SER A 129 3.43 -15.26 -5.04
N PRO A 130 2.65 -15.08 -3.95
CA PRO A 130 2.98 -14.13 -2.88
C PRO A 130 4.13 -14.62 -1.99
N GLY A 131 4.87 -13.67 -1.42
CA GLY A 131 5.99 -13.88 -0.49
C GLY A 131 7.18 -14.66 -1.07
N ARG A 132 8.03 -15.15 -0.17
CA ARG A 132 9.07 -16.12 -0.51
C ARG A 132 8.40 -17.43 -0.96
N PRO A 133 8.87 -18.04 -2.05
CA PRO A 133 8.41 -19.38 -2.39
C PRO A 133 8.74 -20.34 -1.23
N PRO A 134 7.87 -21.31 -0.94
CA PRO A 134 8.16 -22.33 0.06
C PRO A 134 9.50 -23.01 -0.24
N SER A 135 10.32 -23.26 0.78
CA SER A 135 11.58 -23.98 0.63
C SER A 135 11.29 -25.46 0.37
N TRP A 136 11.37 -25.90 -0.88
CA TRP A 136 11.40 -27.33 -1.22
C TRP A 136 12.84 -27.85 -1.12
N SER A 137 13.03 -29.05 -0.58
CA SER A 137 14.34 -29.66 -0.34
C SER A 137 14.89 -30.47 -1.51
N ASP A 138 14.38 -30.31 -2.73
CA ASP A 138 14.84 -31.04 -3.91
C ASP A 138 15.01 -30.09 -5.11
N GLY A 139 16.28 -29.89 -5.49
CA GLY A 139 16.70 -28.93 -6.51
C GLY A 139 15.99 -29.11 -7.86
N GLY A 140 15.45 -28.01 -8.36
CA GLY A 140 15.05 -27.84 -9.76
C GLY A 140 15.51 -26.47 -10.26
N GLU A 141 16.25 -26.48 -11.37
CA GLU A 141 16.92 -25.35 -12.03
C GLU A 141 15.97 -24.20 -12.49
N PRO A 142 16.49 -22.96 -12.65
CA PRO A 142 15.70 -21.79 -13.01
C PRO A 142 15.61 -21.55 -14.54
N THR A 143 14.56 -20.85 -15.00
CA THR A 143 14.58 -19.64 -15.86
C THR A 143 13.17 -19.40 -16.47
N PRO A 144 12.67 -18.15 -16.54
CA PRO A 144 11.26 -17.85 -16.81
C PRO A 144 10.95 -17.73 -18.31
N THR A 145 9.70 -18.02 -18.68
CA THR A 145 9.16 -17.62 -19.98
C THR A 145 8.63 -16.20 -19.90
N PHE A 146 9.37 -15.25 -20.47
CA PHE A 146 8.87 -13.92 -20.81
C PHE A 146 7.71 -14.07 -21.80
N MET A 147 6.52 -13.61 -21.42
CA MET A 147 5.46 -13.34 -22.39
C MET A 147 5.64 -11.90 -22.93
N PRO A 148 5.61 -11.68 -24.25
CA PRO A 148 5.71 -10.34 -24.80
C PRO A 148 4.51 -9.51 -24.37
N SER A 149 4.77 -8.30 -23.86
CA SER A 149 3.76 -7.30 -23.59
C SER A 149 2.98 -6.97 -24.87
N GLN A 150 1.66 -7.17 -24.85
CA GLN A 150 0.79 -6.55 -25.84
C GLN A 150 0.93 -5.04 -25.70
N ARG A 151 1.47 -4.42 -26.75
CA ARG A 151 1.62 -2.99 -26.92
C ARG A 151 0.22 -2.39 -27.03
N VAL A 152 -0.26 -1.74 -25.96
CA VAL A 152 -1.45 -0.88 -26.06
C VAL A 152 -1.00 0.39 -26.76
N GLU A 153 -1.39 0.53 -28.02
CA GLU A 153 -1.11 1.70 -28.83
C GLU A 153 -1.83 2.94 -28.27
N GLY A 154 -1.11 4.04 -28.27
CA GLY A 154 -1.58 5.33 -27.79
C GLY A 154 -2.68 5.90 -28.68
N GLY A 155 -3.71 6.41 -28.03
CA GLY A 155 -4.75 7.17 -28.68
C GLY A 155 -5.93 7.38 -27.75
N MET A 156 -5.86 8.44 -26.94
CA MET A 156 -6.95 9.34 -26.58
C MET A 156 -6.56 10.10 -25.32
N SER A 157 -6.11 11.34 -25.51
CA SER A 157 -6.22 12.39 -24.50
C SER A 157 -7.68 12.45 -24.06
N ARG A 158 -7.95 11.98 -22.85
CA ARG A 158 -9.13 12.35 -22.08
C ARG A 158 -8.64 12.71 -20.69
N GLU A 159 -9.12 13.85 -20.24
CA GLU A 159 -8.72 14.57 -19.04
C GLU A 159 -8.52 13.64 -17.84
N ALA A 160 -7.51 13.96 -17.03
CA ALA A 160 -7.42 13.44 -15.68
C ALA A 160 -8.78 13.63 -14.99
N PRO A 161 -9.28 12.66 -14.21
CA PRO A 161 -10.58 12.80 -13.59
C PRO A 161 -10.57 14.03 -12.67
N ALA A 162 -11.32 15.06 -13.07
CA ALA A 162 -11.76 16.10 -12.15
C ALA A 162 -12.62 15.44 -11.06
N ASP A 163 -12.47 15.93 -9.82
CA ASP A 163 -13.32 15.68 -8.64
C ASP A 163 -12.93 14.56 -7.65
N ALA A 164 -11.75 13.95 -7.74
CA ALA A 164 -11.18 13.26 -6.57
C ALA A 164 -10.24 14.23 -5.83
N ASP A 165 -10.44 14.40 -4.53
CA ASP A 165 -9.57 15.16 -3.60
C ASP A 165 -8.23 14.41 -3.42
N ILE A 166 -7.49 14.32 -4.53
CA ILE A 166 -6.16 13.72 -4.62
C ILE A 166 -5.17 14.77 -4.16
N ILE A 167 -4.48 14.46 -3.08
CA ILE A 167 -3.44 15.32 -2.52
C ILE A 167 -2.06 14.84 -2.98
N SER A 168 -1.10 15.76 -3.04
CA SER A 168 0.28 15.43 -3.35
C SER A 168 0.96 14.70 -2.17
N ASP A 169 2.19 14.22 -2.41
CA ASP A 169 2.99 13.62 -1.33
C ASP A 169 3.38 14.65 -0.28
N GLU A 170 3.62 15.88 -0.70
CA GLU A 170 3.93 17.03 0.16
C GLU A 170 2.74 17.36 1.05
N GLU A 171 1.54 17.51 0.48
CA GLU A 171 0.31 17.76 1.24
C GLU A 171 0.00 16.61 2.22
N LEU A 172 0.24 15.35 1.83
CA LEU A 172 0.11 14.23 2.76
C LEU A 172 1.11 14.36 3.91
N THR A 173 2.37 14.70 3.61
CA THR A 173 3.43 14.83 4.60
C THR A 173 3.12 15.96 5.59
N GLU A 174 2.55 17.08 5.12
CA GLU A 174 2.06 18.18 5.95
C GLU A 174 0.95 17.72 6.90
N LEU A 175 -0.04 16.96 6.41
CA LEU A 175 -1.14 16.46 7.23
C LEU A 175 -0.67 15.47 8.31
N LEU A 176 0.35 14.65 8.01
CA LEU A 176 0.95 13.71 8.95
C LEU A 176 1.80 14.43 10.00
N ALA A 177 2.58 15.43 9.58
CA ALA A 177 3.40 16.26 10.44
C ALA A 177 2.54 17.03 11.45
N GLU A 178 1.45 17.66 10.98
CA GLU A 178 0.46 18.33 11.84
C GLU A 178 -0.13 17.36 12.87
N ALA A 179 -0.53 16.16 12.44
CA ALA A 179 -1.17 15.15 13.27
C ALA A 179 -0.26 14.61 14.39
N GLU A 180 1.06 14.66 14.20
CA GLU A 180 2.06 14.18 15.15
C GLU A 180 2.86 15.31 15.83
N GLY A 181 2.52 16.58 15.55
CA GLY A 181 3.20 17.74 16.12
C GLY A 181 4.66 17.90 15.68
N ARG A 182 4.98 17.56 14.43
CA ARG A 182 6.32 17.63 13.82
C ARG A 182 6.36 18.55 12.60
N THR A 183 7.55 18.72 12.00
CA THR A 183 7.67 19.33 10.67
C THR A 183 7.59 18.29 9.55
N PRO A 184 7.17 18.67 8.33
CA PRO A 184 7.15 17.77 7.18
C PRO A 184 8.51 17.12 6.90
N GLU A 185 9.61 17.85 7.05
CA GLU A 185 10.97 17.35 6.83
C GLU A 185 11.38 16.27 7.83
N GLU A 186 10.92 16.39 9.09
CA GLU A 186 11.15 15.37 10.10
C GLU A 186 10.42 14.08 9.77
N VAL A 187 9.18 14.17 9.27
CA VAL A 187 8.38 13.02 8.83
C VAL A 187 9.02 12.35 7.62
N GLU A 188 9.44 13.14 6.63
CA GLU A 188 10.09 12.61 5.43
C GLU A 188 11.40 11.89 5.76
N ARG A 189 12.24 12.48 6.62
CA ARG A 189 13.47 11.84 7.10
C ARG A 189 13.18 10.57 7.90
N GLY A 190 12.24 10.60 8.84
CA GLY A 190 11.88 9.44 9.63
C GLY A 190 11.33 8.30 8.78
N ALA A 191 10.54 8.62 7.75
CA ALA A 191 10.06 7.64 6.78
C ALA A 191 11.19 7.04 5.94
N ALA A 192 12.22 7.81 5.60
CA ALA A 192 13.37 7.33 4.83
C ALA A 192 14.27 6.37 5.61
N GLU A 193 14.35 6.51 6.94
CA GLU A 193 15.12 5.64 7.84
C GLU A 193 14.49 4.26 8.06
N ILE A 194 13.18 4.14 7.84
CA ILE A 194 12.49 2.84 7.91
C ILE A 194 12.81 2.06 6.63
N GLU A 195 13.53 0.97 6.77
CA GLU A 195 13.80 0.02 5.69
C GLU A 195 12.71 -1.05 5.69
N ILE A 196 12.20 -1.38 4.51
CA ILE A 196 11.22 -2.45 4.33
C ILE A 196 11.71 -3.24 3.13
N ALA A 197 11.98 -4.53 3.35
CA ALA A 197 12.44 -5.45 2.34
C ALA A 197 11.41 -5.60 1.21
N PRO A 198 11.84 -6.00 0.00
CA PRO A 198 10.93 -6.31 -1.08
C PRO A 198 9.91 -7.37 -0.66
N PRO A 199 8.66 -7.31 -1.18
CA PRO A 199 7.60 -8.25 -0.80
C PRO A 199 7.91 -9.70 -1.20
N GLU A 200 8.83 -9.93 -2.14
CA GLU A 200 9.43 -11.23 -2.45
C GLU A 200 10.06 -11.92 -1.26
N GLU A 201 10.57 -11.13 -0.32
CA GLU A 201 11.27 -11.64 0.85
C GLU A 201 10.32 -11.83 2.04
N ALA A 202 9.06 -11.43 1.90
CA ALA A 202 8.07 -11.55 2.96
C ALA A 202 7.71 -13.01 3.24
N THR A 203 7.31 -13.28 4.48
CA THR A 203 6.77 -14.58 4.87
C THR A 203 5.26 -14.56 4.71
N VAL A 204 4.70 -15.53 3.98
CA VAL A 204 3.24 -15.75 3.95
C VAL A 204 2.83 -16.37 5.28
N VAL A 205 1.85 -15.79 5.95
CA VAL A 205 1.29 -16.33 7.19
C VAL A 205 -0.19 -16.66 6.98
N ASP A 206 -0.61 -17.76 7.60
CA ASP A 206 -2.02 -18.12 7.72
C ASP A 206 -2.58 -17.43 8.98
N GLU A 207 -3.71 -16.73 8.84
CA GLU A 207 -4.49 -16.19 9.97
C GLU A 207 -5.33 -17.26 10.67
#